data_AF-A0A7U6KRM2-F1
#
_entry.id   AF-A0A7U6KRM2-F1
#
_cell.length_a   1.000
_cell.length_b   1.000
_cell.length_c   1.000
_cell.angle_alpha   90.00
_cell.angle_beta   90.00
_cell.angle_gamma   90.00
#
_symmetry.space_group_name_H-M   'P 1'
#
loop_
_entity.id
_entity.type
_entity.pdbx_description
1 polymer ?
#
loop_
_entity_poly.entity_id
_entity_poly.type
_entity_poly.pdbx_seq_one_letter_code
_entity_poly.pdbx_strand_id
1 'polypeptide(L)'
;MTKAMINTVTITKSDIPNGGMKSYKQDDDSIILITRDDDEFHAFDGKCPHAGADLGDGLRCGHRVVCPWHHASFDSRDGSLLEPIATEGLKQYELINDGDNVMVDTSATINKPIENDKLTDTHTIIVGGGGAGFMTAHQLRQGGYGGKITMISKDDKAPYNRPLLSKAFLAGSMDEDKLLLGESDWASSNDIDLHLNQTVSEVLPNEATIVIKNENGDSTRQTADFLVVATGGVADHSAYQRSRYRRRLYLA
;
A
#
# COMPACT_ATOMS: atom_id res chain seq x y z
N MET A 1 15.00 26.14 -24.18
CA MET A 1 14.60 25.13 -25.19
C MET A 1 13.91 24.01 -24.42
N THR A 2 12.59 23.94 -24.49
CA THR A 2 11.82 22.83 -23.94
C THR A 2 12.15 21.59 -24.74
N LYS A 3 12.90 20.66 -24.14
CA LYS A 3 13.12 19.31 -24.69
C LYS A 3 11.71 18.74 -24.87
N ALA A 4 11.28 18.48 -26.11
CA ALA A 4 10.00 17.83 -26.35
C ALA A 4 10.01 16.53 -25.55
N MET A 5 9.04 16.35 -24.64
CA MET A 5 8.86 15.05 -23.98
C MET A 5 8.54 14.06 -25.09
N ILE A 6 9.48 13.17 -25.37
CA ILE A 6 9.25 12.04 -26.25
C ILE A 6 8.42 11.07 -25.42
N ASN A 7 7.11 11.09 -25.59
CA ASN A 7 6.18 10.21 -24.88
C ASN A 7 6.20 8.77 -25.43
N THR A 8 7.19 8.43 -26.25
CA THR A 8 7.24 7.14 -26.93
C THR A 8 8.62 6.50 -26.83
N VAL A 9 8.66 5.26 -26.33
CA VAL A 9 9.90 4.50 -26.19
C VAL A 9 9.85 3.31 -27.14
N THR A 10 10.79 3.24 -28.08
CA THR A 10 10.91 2.12 -29.02
C THR A 10 11.80 1.03 -28.43
N ILE A 11 11.30 -0.20 -28.44
CA ILE A 11 11.96 -1.37 -27.83
C ILE A 11 11.98 -2.52 -28.82
N THR A 12 13.15 -3.12 -29.02
CA THR A 12 13.30 -4.29 -29.90
C THR A 12 12.81 -5.55 -29.21
N LYS A 13 11.95 -6.33 -29.88
CA LYS A 13 11.30 -7.51 -29.29
C LYS A 13 12.28 -8.63 -28.91
N SER A 14 13.36 -8.79 -29.67
CA SER A 14 14.38 -9.82 -29.42
C SER A 14 15.20 -9.58 -28.16
N ASP A 15 15.18 -8.36 -27.62
CA ASP A 15 15.84 -8.04 -26.35
C ASP A 15 15.17 -8.68 -25.13
N ILE A 16 13.90 -9.05 -25.27
CA ILE A 16 13.10 -9.64 -24.19
C ILE A 16 12.85 -11.10 -24.55
N PRO A 17 13.49 -12.05 -23.85
CA PRO A 17 13.25 -13.47 -24.09
C PRO A 17 11.81 -13.84 -23.73
N ASN A 18 11.29 -14.92 -24.30
CA ASN A 18 9.99 -15.46 -23.90
C ASN A 18 10.00 -15.81 -22.40
N GLY A 19 8.95 -15.43 -21.67
CA GLY A 19 8.88 -15.54 -20.21
C GLY A 19 9.78 -14.55 -19.47
N GLY A 20 10.44 -13.64 -20.19
CA GLY A 20 11.37 -12.65 -19.65
C GLY A 20 10.73 -11.32 -19.27
N MET A 21 11.53 -10.47 -18.64
CA MET A 21 11.22 -9.05 -18.45
C MET A 21 12.51 -8.23 -18.60
N LYS A 22 12.38 -6.95 -18.92
CA LYS A 22 13.53 -6.03 -19.03
C LYS A 22 13.10 -4.59 -18.75
N SER A 23 13.92 -3.87 -17.99
CA SER A 23 13.75 -2.44 -17.74
C SER A 23 14.52 -1.58 -18.74
N TYR A 24 13.93 -0.44 -19.07
CA TYR A 24 14.47 0.57 -19.98
C TYR A 24 14.43 1.93 -19.28
N LYS A 25 15.61 2.39 -18.84
CA LYS A 25 15.78 3.67 -18.12
C LYS A 25 15.79 4.84 -19.10
N GLN A 26 15.10 5.92 -18.75
CA GLN A 26 15.01 7.14 -19.54
C GLN A 26 15.85 8.27 -18.94
N ASP A 27 16.06 9.34 -19.71
CA ASP A 27 16.82 10.53 -19.29
C ASP A 27 16.20 11.28 -18.10
N ASP A 28 14.89 11.13 -17.89
CA ASP A 28 14.11 11.82 -16.86
C ASP A 28 13.91 10.99 -15.59
N ASP A 29 14.74 9.95 -15.39
CA ASP A 29 14.67 9.00 -14.28
C ASP A 29 13.43 8.08 -14.31
N SER A 30 12.57 8.16 -15.33
CA SER A 30 11.53 7.15 -15.53
C SER A 30 12.14 5.81 -15.96
N ILE A 31 11.45 4.73 -15.57
CA ILE A 31 11.84 3.35 -15.91
C ILE A 31 10.63 2.72 -16.57
N ILE A 32 10.81 2.09 -17.72
CA ILE A 32 9.76 1.32 -18.38
C ILE A 32 10.11 -0.16 -18.26
N LEU A 33 9.22 -0.95 -17.66
CA LEU A 33 9.35 -2.40 -17.58
C LEU A 33 8.56 -3.03 -18.71
N ILE A 34 9.21 -3.86 -19.53
CA ILE A 34 8.52 -4.73 -20.49
C ILE A 34 8.53 -6.17 -19.99
N THR A 35 7.38 -6.83 -20.09
CA THR A 35 7.24 -8.28 -19.91
C THR A 35 6.79 -8.90 -21.22
N ARG A 36 7.13 -10.18 -21.41
CA ARG A 36 6.78 -10.93 -22.63
C ARG A 36 6.31 -12.34 -22.33
N ASP A 37 5.17 -12.72 -22.89
CA ASP A 37 4.66 -14.09 -22.93
C ASP A 37 4.39 -14.46 -24.40
N ASP A 38 5.20 -15.35 -24.97
CA ASP A 38 5.21 -15.71 -26.39
C ASP A 38 5.33 -14.50 -27.32
N ASP A 39 4.24 -14.12 -28.00
CA ASP A 39 4.18 -12.95 -28.88
C ASP A 39 3.45 -11.74 -28.25
N GLU A 40 3.00 -11.90 -27.00
CA GLU A 40 2.33 -10.85 -26.22
C GLU A 40 3.34 -10.07 -25.39
N PHE A 41 3.20 -8.74 -25.41
CA PHE A 41 4.05 -7.80 -24.68
C PHE A 41 3.17 -6.91 -23.81
N HIS A 42 3.68 -6.58 -22.64
CA HIS A 42 3.05 -5.62 -21.74
C HIS A 42 4.10 -4.62 -21.25
N ALA A 43 3.69 -3.36 -21.11
CA ALA A 43 4.56 -2.28 -20.65
C ALA A 43 4.00 -1.64 -19.38
N PHE A 44 4.87 -1.39 -18.42
CA PHE A 44 4.52 -0.83 -17.13
C PHE A 44 5.51 0.26 -16.71
N ASP A 45 5.10 1.09 -15.76
CA ASP A 45 6.08 1.82 -14.96
C ASP A 45 6.96 0.80 -14.24
N GLY A 46 8.26 0.89 -14.48
CA GLY A 46 9.27 -0.03 -13.97
C GLY A 46 9.71 0.29 -12.56
N LYS A 47 9.31 1.44 -12.00
CA LYS A 47 9.51 1.73 -10.59
C LYS A 47 8.43 1.05 -9.76
N CYS A 48 8.85 0.25 -8.80
CA CYS A 48 7.92 -0.36 -7.84
C CYS A 48 7.16 0.76 -7.10
N PRO A 49 5.81 0.76 -7.09
CA PRO A 49 5.02 1.84 -6.51
C PRO A 49 5.18 1.97 -4.98
N HIS A 50 5.81 0.99 -4.32
CA HIS A 50 6.10 1.07 -2.89
C HIS A 50 7.27 2.01 -2.55
N ALA A 51 8.41 1.88 -3.23
CA ALA A 51 9.65 2.56 -2.85
C ALA A 51 10.55 2.94 -4.03
N GLY A 52 10.09 2.76 -5.27
CA GLY A 52 10.81 3.17 -6.48
C GLY A 52 11.91 2.22 -6.94
N ALA A 53 11.97 0.99 -6.42
CA ALA A 53 12.90 -0.03 -6.89
C ALA A 53 12.71 -0.31 -8.38
N ASP A 54 13.78 -0.45 -9.16
CA ASP A 54 13.71 -0.93 -10.54
C ASP A 54 13.27 -2.41 -10.54
N LEU A 55 12.08 -2.68 -11.07
CA LEU A 55 11.50 -4.01 -11.12
C LEU A 55 12.28 -4.95 -12.06
N GLY A 56 13.01 -4.42 -13.03
CA GLY A 56 13.85 -5.21 -13.93
C GLY A 56 15.08 -5.82 -13.24
N ASP A 57 15.49 -5.27 -12.09
CA ASP A 57 16.52 -5.86 -11.22
C ASP A 57 15.93 -6.96 -10.30
N GLY A 58 14.61 -7.17 -10.37
CA GLY A 58 13.87 -8.20 -9.62
C GLY A 58 13.86 -9.57 -10.28
N LEU A 59 12.86 -10.37 -9.91
CA LEU A 59 12.64 -11.71 -10.47
C LEU A 59 11.31 -11.73 -11.23
N ARG A 60 11.26 -12.49 -12.34
CA ARG A 60 10.00 -12.96 -12.92
C ARG A 60 9.92 -14.48 -12.86
N CYS A 61 8.82 -15.02 -12.33
CA CYS A 61 8.53 -16.46 -12.31
C CYS A 61 7.11 -16.71 -12.83
N GLY A 62 7.00 -17.31 -14.02
CA GLY A 62 5.72 -17.35 -14.74
C GLY A 62 5.19 -15.93 -14.94
N HIS A 63 3.93 -15.70 -14.58
CA HIS A 63 3.32 -14.37 -14.67
C HIS A 63 3.56 -13.50 -13.42
N ARG A 64 4.47 -13.86 -12.51
CA ARG A 64 4.73 -13.07 -11.30
C ARG A 64 6.01 -12.27 -11.43
N VAL A 65 5.92 -10.94 -11.43
CA VAL A 65 7.05 -10.01 -11.25
C VAL A 65 7.22 -9.74 -9.77
N VAL A 66 8.43 -9.86 -9.24
CA VAL A 66 8.78 -9.71 -7.82
C VAL A 66 9.81 -8.61 -7.66
N CYS A 67 9.46 -7.58 -6.89
CA CYS A 67 10.34 -6.45 -6.59
C CYS A 67 11.60 -6.88 -5.81
N PRO A 68 12.80 -6.39 -6.17
CA PRO A 68 14.06 -6.83 -5.55
C PRO A 68 14.27 -6.36 -4.11
N TRP A 69 13.51 -5.37 -3.62
CA TRP A 69 13.75 -4.80 -2.29
C TRP A 69 12.87 -5.42 -1.20
N HIS A 70 11.55 -5.44 -1.42
CA HIS A 70 10.57 -5.84 -0.40
C HIS A 70 9.59 -6.90 -0.90
N HIS A 71 9.85 -7.48 -2.07
CA HIS A 71 9.11 -8.60 -2.66
C HIS A 71 7.62 -8.36 -2.94
N ALA A 72 7.19 -7.09 -2.99
CA ALA A 72 5.90 -6.74 -3.58
C ALA A 72 5.82 -7.37 -4.98
N SER A 73 4.71 -8.03 -5.26
CA SER A 73 4.56 -8.86 -6.46
C SER A 73 3.39 -8.42 -7.32
N PHE A 74 3.57 -8.51 -8.64
CA PHE A 74 2.61 -8.02 -9.63
C PHE A 74 2.40 -9.06 -10.73
N ASP A 75 1.20 -9.11 -11.31
CA ASP A 75 0.94 -9.93 -12.49
C ASP A 75 1.59 -9.29 -13.72
N SER A 76 2.40 -10.03 -14.45
CA SER A 76 3.14 -9.52 -15.60
C SER A 76 2.25 -9.18 -16.79
N ARG A 77 1.00 -9.64 -16.81
CA ARG A 77 0.08 -9.47 -17.94
C ARG A 77 -0.75 -8.19 -17.82
N ASP A 78 -1.02 -7.75 -16.60
CA ASP A 78 -1.85 -6.56 -16.39
C ASP A 78 -1.43 -5.65 -15.24
N GLY A 79 -0.31 -5.95 -14.58
CA GLY A 79 0.24 -5.13 -13.51
C GLY A 79 -0.54 -5.23 -12.20
N SER A 80 -1.57 -6.07 -12.10
CA SER A 80 -2.35 -6.21 -10.87
C SER A 80 -1.45 -6.58 -9.69
N LEU A 81 -1.69 -5.95 -8.55
CA LEU A 81 -0.98 -6.26 -7.31
C LEU A 81 -1.39 -7.65 -6.83
N LEU A 82 -0.43 -8.57 -6.72
CA LEU A 82 -0.63 -9.93 -6.24
C LEU A 82 -0.32 -10.07 -4.76
N GLU A 83 0.78 -9.45 -4.31
CA GLU A 83 1.20 -9.47 -2.91
C GLU A 83 1.73 -8.11 -2.45
N PRO A 84 1.42 -7.71 -1.19
CA PRO A 84 1.95 -6.50 -0.57
C PRO A 84 3.48 -6.57 -0.45
N ILE A 85 4.21 -5.51 -0.10
CA ILE A 85 3.83 -4.28 0.62
C ILE A 85 3.41 -3.09 -0.23
N ALA A 86 3.50 -3.18 -1.57
CA ALA A 86 2.88 -2.17 -2.42
C ALA A 86 1.37 -2.07 -2.14
N THR A 87 0.82 -0.88 -2.30
CA THR A 87 -0.60 -0.55 -2.05
C THR A 87 -1.43 -0.52 -3.32
N GLU A 88 -0.78 -0.44 -4.47
CA GLU A 88 -1.41 -0.37 -5.79
C GLU A 88 -0.68 -1.26 -6.80
N GLY A 89 -1.37 -1.58 -7.90
CA GLY A 89 -0.79 -2.28 -9.04
C GLY A 89 0.13 -1.39 -9.87
N LEU A 90 0.80 -1.98 -10.86
CA LEU A 90 1.65 -1.24 -11.78
C LEU A 90 0.80 -0.43 -12.76
N LYS A 91 1.21 0.82 -12.99
CA LYS A 91 0.69 1.64 -14.08
C LYS A 91 1.05 0.99 -15.41
N GLN A 92 0.04 0.58 -16.19
CA GLN A 92 0.22 -0.05 -17.50
C GLN A 92 0.13 0.99 -18.63
N TYR A 93 0.99 0.87 -19.63
CA TYR A 93 1.03 1.73 -20.81
C TYR A 93 0.49 1.03 -22.06
N GLU A 94 -0.04 1.81 -23.00
CA GLU A 94 -0.42 1.31 -24.32
C GLU A 94 0.82 0.98 -25.16
N LEU A 95 0.66 -0.05 -26.01
CA LEU A 95 1.70 -0.53 -26.90
C LEU A 95 1.23 -0.46 -28.35
N ILE A 96 2.13 -0.02 -29.22
CA ILE A 96 1.96 -0.03 -30.67
C ILE A 96 2.94 -1.04 -31.26
N ASN A 97 2.39 -2.04 -31.95
CA ASN A 97 3.20 -3.03 -32.65
C ASN A 97 3.86 -2.42 -33.89
N ASP A 98 5.19 -2.50 -33.99
CA ASP A 98 5.97 -1.94 -35.10
C ASP A 98 6.99 -2.98 -35.62
N GLY A 99 6.47 -4.03 -36.28
CA GLY A 99 7.30 -5.09 -36.85
C GLY A 99 8.13 -5.82 -35.79
N ASP A 100 9.46 -5.68 -35.88
CA ASP A 100 10.43 -6.26 -34.94
C ASP A 100 10.52 -5.48 -33.62
N ASN A 101 9.84 -4.34 -33.53
CA ASN A 101 9.80 -3.47 -32.36
C ASN A 101 8.40 -3.40 -31.74
N VAL A 102 8.37 -2.92 -30.51
CA VAL A 102 7.19 -2.42 -29.82
C VAL A 102 7.45 -0.98 -29.40
N MET A 103 6.50 -0.09 -29.65
CA MET A 103 6.53 1.30 -29.21
C MET A 103 5.62 1.46 -28.00
N VAL A 104 6.16 1.96 -26.89
CA VAL A 104 5.43 2.23 -25.65
C VAL A 104 4.98 3.68 -25.65
N ASP A 105 3.68 3.97 -25.57
CA ASP A 105 3.18 5.34 -25.35
C ASP A 105 3.03 5.60 -23.85
N THR A 106 3.97 6.34 -23.27
CA THR A 106 3.99 6.64 -21.83
C THR A 106 2.94 7.69 -21.42
N SER A 107 2.29 8.33 -22.39
CA SER A 107 1.17 9.25 -22.17
C SER A 107 -0.20 8.57 -22.22
N ALA A 108 -0.28 7.37 -22.79
CA ALA A 108 -1.50 6.57 -22.87
C ALA A 108 -1.46 5.40 -21.88
N THR A 109 -2.29 5.48 -20.83
CA THR A 109 -2.34 4.49 -19.75
C THR A 109 -3.56 3.61 -19.85
N ILE A 110 -3.36 2.31 -19.69
CA ILE A 110 -4.46 1.33 -19.61
C ILE A 110 -5.00 1.33 -18.19
N ASN A 111 -6.19 1.91 -18.00
CA ASN A 111 -6.91 1.86 -16.74
C ASN A 111 -8.00 0.79 -16.81
N LYS A 112 -7.92 -0.22 -15.95
CA LYS A 112 -8.99 -1.20 -15.74
C LYS A 112 -9.83 -0.74 -14.54
N PRO A 113 -10.99 -0.09 -14.75
CA PRO A 113 -11.83 0.30 -13.63
C PRO A 113 -12.29 -0.95 -12.87
N ILE A 114 -12.14 -0.93 -11.56
CA ILE A 114 -12.66 -1.97 -10.69
C ILE A 114 -14.13 -1.64 -10.44
N GLU A 115 -15.02 -2.57 -10.80
CA GLU A 115 -16.45 -2.38 -10.58
C GLU A 115 -16.75 -2.36 -9.08
N ASN A 116 -17.59 -1.41 -8.67
CA ASN A 116 -18.08 -1.40 -7.31
C ASN A 116 -18.95 -2.64 -7.04
N ASP A 117 -18.76 -3.32 -5.92
CA ASP A 117 -19.48 -4.53 -5.56
C ASP A 117 -20.96 -4.30 -5.19
N LYS A 118 -21.38 -3.03 -5.11
CA LYS A 118 -22.75 -2.56 -4.79
C LYS A 118 -23.22 -2.94 -3.39
N LEU A 119 -22.31 -3.30 -2.48
CA LEU A 119 -22.64 -3.55 -1.07
C LEU A 119 -22.88 -2.25 -0.27
N THR A 120 -23.62 -1.30 -0.84
CA THR A 120 -23.77 0.08 -0.30
C THR A 120 -24.46 0.15 1.06
N ASP A 121 -25.29 -0.85 1.39
CA ASP A 121 -26.02 -0.91 2.66
C ASP A 121 -25.24 -1.61 3.78
N THR A 122 -23.99 -2.00 3.54
CA THR A 122 -23.14 -2.68 4.53
C THR A 122 -22.20 -1.72 5.25
N HIS A 123 -21.91 -1.99 6.51
CA HIS A 123 -20.97 -1.24 7.33
C HIS A 123 -19.88 -2.15 7.90
N THR A 124 -18.63 -1.86 7.52
CA THR A 124 -17.44 -2.52 8.04
C THR A 124 -16.75 -1.61 9.04
N ILE A 125 -16.48 -2.12 10.26
CA ILE A 125 -15.62 -1.44 11.24
C ILE A 125 -14.28 -2.14 11.33
N ILE A 126 -13.20 -1.36 11.23
CA ILE A 126 -11.82 -1.80 11.38
C ILE A 126 -11.28 -1.24 12.70
N VAL A 127 -10.89 -2.12 13.62
CA VAL A 127 -10.34 -1.75 14.93
C VAL A 127 -8.81 -1.80 14.88
N GLY A 128 -8.20 -0.62 14.81
CA GLY A 128 -6.75 -0.42 14.81
C GLY A 128 -6.26 0.29 13.55
N GLY A 129 -5.62 1.45 13.71
CA GLY A 129 -5.01 2.24 12.62
C GLY A 129 -3.56 1.85 12.28
N GLY A 130 -3.15 0.60 12.54
CA GLY A 130 -1.83 0.10 12.13
C GLY A 130 -1.79 -0.32 10.66
N GLY A 131 -0.65 -0.84 10.19
CA GLY A 131 -0.49 -1.29 8.79
C GLY A 131 -1.55 -2.32 8.33
N ALA A 132 -1.98 -3.21 9.23
CA ALA A 132 -3.05 -4.16 8.94
C ALA A 132 -4.41 -3.47 8.70
N GLY A 133 -4.78 -2.50 9.55
CA GLY A 133 -6.03 -1.77 9.40
C GLY A 133 -6.02 -0.87 8.17
N PHE A 134 -4.90 -0.16 7.94
CA PHE A 134 -4.67 0.62 6.73
C PHE A 134 -4.84 -0.21 5.45
N MET A 135 -4.11 -1.32 5.34
CA MET A 135 -4.16 -2.17 4.16
C MET A 135 -5.54 -2.79 3.97
N THR A 136 -6.24 -3.14 5.06
CA THR A 136 -7.62 -3.63 4.98
C THR A 136 -8.55 -2.59 4.36
N ALA A 137 -8.56 -1.37 4.92
CA ALA A 137 -9.43 -0.30 4.42
C ALA A 137 -9.08 0.08 2.98
N HIS A 138 -7.78 0.17 2.67
CA HIS A 138 -7.29 0.50 1.34
C HIS A 138 -7.70 -0.55 0.32
N GLN A 139 -7.48 -1.84 0.60
CA GLN A 139 -7.83 -2.92 -0.33
C GLN A 139 -9.34 -3.12 -0.47
N LEU A 140 -10.15 -2.85 0.56
CA LEU A 140 -11.59 -2.82 0.40
C LEU A 140 -11.98 -1.79 -0.67
N ARG A 141 -11.45 -0.56 -0.58
CA ARG A 141 -11.75 0.50 -1.55
C ARG A 141 -11.19 0.22 -2.94
N GLN A 142 -9.91 -0.19 -3.01
CA GLN A 142 -9.30 -0.58 -4.29
C GLN A 142 -10.05 -1.75 -4.93
N GLY A 143 -10.51 -2.72 -4.14
CA GLY A 143 -11.31 -3.86 -4.61
C GLY A 143 -12.77 -3.54 -4.97
N GLY A 144 -13.19 -2.27 -4.89
CA GLY A 144 -14.55 -1.85 -5.27
C GLY A 144 -15.59 -1.99 -4.17
N TYR A 145 -15.22 -2.21 -2.91
CA TYR A 145 -16.20 -2.30 -1.80
C TYR A 145 -17.01 -1.00 -1.68
N GLY A 146 -18.33 -1.11 -1.85
CA GLY A 146 -19.26 0.02 -1.81
C GLY A 146 -19.83 0.36 -0.45
N GLY A 147 -19.63 -0.50 0.56
CA GLY A 147 -20.15 -0.27 1.90
C GLY A 147 -19.43 0.83 2.67
N LYS A 148 -20.02 1.29 3.76
CA LYS A 148 -19.38 2.23 4.69
C LYS A 148 -18.16 1.55 5.36
N ILE A 149 -17.06 2.29 5.50
CA ILE A 149 -15.89 1.87 6.29
C ILE A 149 -15.69 2.88 7.42
N THR A 150 -15.61 2.38 8.65
CA THR A 150 -15.13 3.17 9.81
C THR A 150 -13.86 2.53 10.34
N MET A 151 -12.80 3.31 10.51
CA MET A 151 -11.56 2.89 11.15
C MET A 151 -11.43 3.57 12.51
N ILE A 152 -11.29 2.78 13.57
CA ILE A 152 -11.14 3.28 14.94
C ILE A 152 -9.71 3.01 15.38
N SER A 153 -8.99 4.07 15.76
CA SER A 153 -7.60 3.99 16.20
C SER A 153 -7.42 4.66 17.54
N LYS A 154 -6.63 4.01 18.42
CA LYS A 154 -6.18 4.61 19.67
C LYS A 154 -5.11 5.68 19.43
N ASP A 155 -4.38 5.59 18.32
CA ASP A 155 -3.34 6.56 17.98
C ASP A 155 -3.98 7.93 17.66
N ASP A 156 -3.24 9.00 17.88
CA ASP A 156 -3.63 10.39 17.63
C ASP A 156 -3.33 10.84 16.18
N LYS A 157 -2.79 9.94 15.37
CA LYS A 157 -2.40 10.15 13.97
C LYS A 157 -3.07 9.12 13.07
N ALA A 158 -3.25 9.49 11.81
CA ALA A 158 -3.60 8.57 10.73
C ALA A 158 -2.54 7.44 10.60
N PRO A 159 -2.88 6.31 9.96
CA PRO A 159 -1.97 5.16 9.87
C PRO A 159 -0.59 5.53 9.32
N TYR A 160 0.46 5.03 9.98
CA TYR A 160 1.85 5.37 9.67
C TYR A 160 2.79 4.15 9.71
N ASN A 161 3.92 4.28 9.05
CA ASN A 161 4.95 3.27 8.85
C ASN A 161 5.80 3.09 10.12
N ARG A 162 5.28 2.30 11.06
CA ARG A 162 5.97 1.93 12.30
C ARG A 162 7.39 1.36 12.09
N PRO A 163 7.69 0.55 11.06
CA PRO A 163 9.06 0.12 10.76
C PRO A 163 10.07 1.26 10.57
N LEU A 164 9.66 2.42 10.08
CA LEU A 164 10.54 3.58 9.88
C LEU A 164 10.90 4.28 11.20
N LEU A 165 10.08 4.13 12.24
CA LEU A 165 10.33 4.69 13.58
C LEU A 165 11.60 4.18 14.25
N SER A 166 12.18 3.07 13.77
CA SER A 166 13.45 2.51 14.27
C SER A 166 14.58 2.58 13.22
N LYS A 167 14.34 3.25 12.09
CA LYS A 167 15.26 3.37 10.95
C LYS A 167 15.46 4.85 10.60
N ALA A 168 15.07 5.26 9.40
CA ALA A 168 15.35 6.58 8.84
C ALA A 168 14.84 7.73 9.73
N PHE A 169 13.68 7.55 10.37
CA PHE A 169 13.11 8.55 11.27
C PHE A 169 13.94 8.68 12.56
N LEU A 170 14.23 7.56 13.24
CA LEU A 170 15.08 7.58 14.44
C LEU A 170 16.50 8.09 14.17
N ALA A 171 17.01 7.82 12.97
CA ALA A 171 18.31 8.32 12.52
C ALA A 171 18.31 9.83 12.19
N GLY A 172 17.15 10.51 12.20
CA GLY A 172 17.03 11.93 11.88
C GLY A 172 17.20 12.26 10.39
N SER A 173 17.06 11.27 9.51
CA SER A 173 17.24 11.40 8.06
C SER A 173 15.93 11.54 7.28
N MET A 174 14.81 11.62 7.99
CA MET A 174 13.46 11.65 7.44
C MET A 174 12.56 12.51 8.33
N ASP A 175 11.73 13.32 7.69
CA ASP A 175 10.73 14.16 8.33
C ASP A 175 9.51 13.34 8.80
N GLU A 176 8.79 13.81 9.81
CA GLU A 176 7.66 13.08 10.43
C GLU A 176 6.48 12.88 9.47
N ASP A 177 6.21 13.84 8.59
CA ASP A 177 5.15 13.78 7.58
C ASP A 177 5.32 12.59 6.62
N LYS A 178 6.56 12.18 6.35
CA LYS A 178 6.90 11.01 5.52
C LYS A 178 6.65 9.66 6.22
N LEU A 179 6.19 9.66 7.47
CA LEU A 179 5.81 8.44 8.16
C LEU A 179 4.41 7.95 7.77
N LEU A 180 3.51 8.82 7.33
CA LEU A 180 2.14 8.42 7.03
C LEU A 180 2.12 7.37 5.90
N LEU A 181 1.24 6.36 6.02
CA LEU A 181 1.10 5.30 5.01
C LEU A 181 0.35 5.77 3.76
N GLY A 182 -0.46 6.82 3.90
CA GLY A 182 -1.09 7.53 2.79
C GLY A 182 -0.96 9.03 3.00
N GLU A 183 -1.32 9.80 1.97
CA GLU A 183 -1.35 11.26 2.02
C GLU A 183 -2.29 11.76 3.14
N SER A 184 -2.13 13.04 3.51
CA SER A 184 -2.88 13.64 4.63
C SER A 184 -4.41 13.56 4.50
N ASP A 185 -4.92 13.46 3.28
CA ASP A 185 -6.33 13.35 2.91
C ASP A 185 -6.76 11.92 2.55
N TRP A 186 -5.88 10.92 2.70
CA TRP A 186 -6.11 9.54 2.27
C TRP A 186 -7.46 8.98 2.73
N ALA A 187 -7.82 9.19 3.99
CA ALA A 187 -9.07 8.68 4.55
C ALA A 187 -10.28 9.31 3.85
N SER A 188 -10.32 10.64 3.70
CA SER A 188 -11.41 11.33 3.01
C SER A 188 -11.47 10.98 1.52
N SER A 189 -10.32 10.90 0.86
CA SER A 189 -10.22 10.60 -0.57
C SER A 189 -10.60 9.15 -0.90
N ASN A 190 -10.64 8.27 0.11
CA ASN A 190 -11.09 6.89 0.00
C ASN A 190 -12.44 6.63 0.72
N ASP A 191 -13.18 7.67 1.13
CA ASP A 191 -14.45 7.52 1.86
C ASP A 191 -14.34 6.59 3.10
N ILE A 192 -13.35 6.87 3.95
CA ILE A 192 -13.09 6.16 5.21
C ILE A 192 -13.36 7.12 6.37
N ASP A 193 -14.28 6.74 7.23
CA ASP A 193 -14.58 7.45 8.47
C ASP A 193 -13.53 7.10 9.55
N LEU A 194 -12.49 7.92 9.68
CA LEU A 194 -11.36 7.69 10.57
C LEU A 194 -11.56 8.34 11.94
N HIS A 195 -11.69 7.54 12.98
CA HIS A 195 -11.84 7.97 14.36
C HIS A 195 -10.54 7.74 15.13
N LEU A 196 -9.82 8.83 15.42
CA LEU A 196 -8.58 8.83 16.19
C LEU A 196 -8.85 9.02 17.68
N ASN A 197 -7.87 8.71 18.53
CA ASN A 197 -7.98 8.84 19.99
C ASN A 197 -9.18 8.08 20.59
N GLN A 198 -9.55 6.96 19.98
CA GLN A 198 -10.67 6.13 20.42
C GLN A 198 -10.26 4.67 20.53
N THR A 199 -10.79 3.99 21.54
CA THR A 199 -10.51 2.57 21.78
C THR A 199 -11.81 1.79 21.79
N VAL A 200 -11.86 0.67 21.07
CA VAL A 200 -12.95 -0.31 21.24
C VAL A 200 -12.69 -1.07 22.53
N SER A 201 -13.55 -0.87 23.53
CA SER A 201 -13.41 -1.51 24.84
C SER A 201 -14.09 -2.87 24.91
N GLU A 202 -15.16 -3.07 24.15
CA GLU A 202 -15.96 -4.30 24.17
C GLU A 202 -16.50 -4.65 22.77
N VAL A 203 -16.62 -5.95 22.52
CA VAL A 203 -17.32 -6.51 21.35
C VAL A 203 -18.47 -7.36 21.89
N LEU A 204 -19.67 -7.15 21.37
CA LEU A 204 -20.91 -7.81 21.77
C LEU A 204 -21.47 -8.58 20.57
N PRO A 205 -20.99 -9.82 20.30
CA PRO A 205 -21.26 -10.53 19.05
C PRO A 205 -22.74 -10.82 18.81
N ASN A 206 -23.48 -11.14 19.88
CA ASN A 206 -24.92 -11.43 19.80
C ASN A 206 -25.77 -10.22 19.39
N GLU A 207 -25.20 -9.01 19.49
CA GLU A 207 -25.84 -7.75 19.14
C GLU A 207 -25.21 -7.10 17.90
N ALA A 208 -24.23 -7.76 17.26
CA ALA A 208 -23.41 -7.19 16.18
C ALA A 208 -22.89 -5.77 16.52
N THR A 209 -22.53 -5.54 17.78
CA THR A 209 -22.26 -4.21 18.33
C THR A 209 -20.86 -4.15 18.96
N ILE A 210 -20.20 -3.02 18.83
CA ILE A 210 -18.99 -2.65 19.58
C ILE A 210 -19.26 -1.49 20.54
N VAL A 211 -18.47 -1.42 21.60
CA VAL A 211 -18.45 -0.28 22.52
C VAL A 211 -17.16 0.50 22.29
N ILE A 212 -17.30 1.78 21.95
CA ILE A 212 -16.20 2.69 21.65
C ILE A 212 -16.05 3.66 22.81
N LYS A 213 -14.84 3.80 23.32
CA LYS A 213 -14.50 4.71 24.40
C LYS A 213 -13.59 5.83 23.89
N ASN A 214 -13.97 7.08 24.18
CA ASN A 214 -13.15 8.25 23.87
C ASN A 214 -12.15 8.56 25.00
N GLU A 215 -11.29 9.56 24.81
CA GLU A 215 -10.30 9.97 25.82
C GLU A 215 -10.91 10.50 27.13
N ASN A 216 -12.12 11.08 27.06
CA ASN A 216 -12.85 11.58 28.23
C ASN A 216 -13.47 10.45 29.06
N GLY A 217 -13.47 9.23 28.53
CA GLY A 217 -14.03 8.05 29.16
C GLY A 217 -15.49 7.79 28.84
N ASP A 218 -16.13 8.63 28.03
CA ASP A 218 -17.48 8.40 27.54
C ASP A 218 -17.49 7.20 26.59
N SER A 219 -18.59 6.46 26.60
CA SER A 219 -18.77 5.28 25.77
C SER A 219 -19.97 5.43 24.84
N THR A 220 -19.78 5.04 23.59
CA THR A 220 -20.83 4.94 22.57
C THR A 220 -20.92 3.52 22.05
N ARG A 221 -22.10 3.15 21.52
CA ARG A 221 -22.32 1.84 20.90
C ARG A 221 -22.49 2.02 19.41
N GLN A 222 -21.89 1.13 18.62
CA GLN A 222 -22.02 1.15 17.17
C GLN A 222 -22.18 -0.27 16.63
N THR A 223 -23.16 -0.47 15.75
CA THR A 223 -23.39 -1.74 15.05
C THR A 223 -22.54 -1.81 13.78
N ALA A 224 -22.19 -3.01 13.35
CA ALA A 224 -21.52 -3.25 12.07
C ALA A 224 -21.90 -4.63 11.51
N ASP A 225 -21.94 -4.75 10.19
CA ASP A 225 -22.11 -6.05 9.50
C ASP A 225 -20.81 -6.86 9.56
N PHE A 226 -19.67 -6.18 9.44
CA PHE A 226 -18.36 -6.79 9.50
C PHE A 226 -17.46 -6.05 10.50
N LEU A 227 -16.71 -6.83 11.28
CA LEU A 227 -15.72 -6.33 12.23
C LEU A 227 -14.35 -6.92 11.90
N VAL A 228 -13.37 -6.06 11.64
CA VAL A 228 -11.97 -6.44 11.45
C VAL A 228 -11.17 -6.06 12.69
N VAL A 229 -10.56 -7.05 13.34
CA VAL A 229 -9.68 -6.83 14.49
C VAL A 229 -8.24 -6.71 14.00
N ALA A 230 -7.75 -5.47 13.93
CA ALA A 230 -6.41 -5.10 13.44
C ALA A 230 -5.59 -4.36 14.51
N THR A 231 -5.78 -4.71 15.78
CA THR A 231 -5.21 -4.01 16.95
C THR A 231 -3.69 -4.15 17.08
N GLY A 232 -3.09 -5.09 16.34
CA GLY A 232 -1.67 -5.40 16.45
C GLY A 232 -1.34 -5.96 17.84
N GLY A 233 -0.19 -5.53 18.38
CA GLY A 233 0.26 -5.92 19.70
C GLY A 233 0.89 -4.75 20.46
N VAL A 234 1.11 -4.95 21.75
CA VAL A 234 1.82 -4.01 22.63
C VAL A 234 3.07 -4.68 23.18
N ALA A 235 4.09 -3.90 23.50
CA ALA A 235 5.30 -4.42 24.12
C ALA A 235 4.97 -5.06 25.48
N ASP A 236 5.51 -6.25 25.73
CA ASP A 236 5.38 -6.88 27.04
C ASP A 236 6.32 -6.20 28.04
N HIS A 237 5.72 -5.55 29.04
CA HIS A 237 6.45 -4.86 30.11
C HIS A 237 6.76 -5.75 31.32
N SER A 238 6.35 -7.02 31.31
CA SER A 238 6.51 -7.95 32.43
C SER A 238 7.99 -8.18 32.82
N ALA A 239 8.91 -8.09 31.87
CA ALA A 239 10.35 -8.19 32.10
C ALA A 239 11.00 -6.87 32.59
N TYR A 240 10.46 -5.71 32.22
CA TYR A 240 11.07 -4.40 32.49
C TYR A 240 10.75 -3.86 33.90
N GLN A 241 9.61 -4.24 34.49
CA GLN A 241 9.28 -3.82 35.86
C GLN A 241 10.19 -4.44 36.93
N ARG A 242 10.89 -5.55 36.65
CA ARG A 242 11.85 -6.15 37.59
C ARG A 242 13.17 -5.38 37.71
N SER A 243 13.52 -4.50 36.75
CA SER A 243 14.83 -3.80 36.74
C SER A 243 14.79 -2.39 37.34
N ARG A 244 13.60 -1.79 37.53
CA ARG A 244 13.46 -0.43 38.11
C ARG A 244 13.86 -0.32 39.59
N TYR A 245 14.08 -1.44 40.29
CA TYR A 245 14.57 -1.43 41.69
C TYR A 245 16.10 -1.28 41.86
N ARG A 246 16.90 -1.12 40.78
CA ARG A 246 18.38 -1.09 40.90
C ARG A 246 19.10 0.13 40.30
N ARG A 247 18.47 1.31 40.25
CA ARG A 247 19.24 2.56 40.09
C ARG A 247 18.76 3.66 41.04
N ARG A 248 19.08 3.50 42.33
CA ARG A 248 19.43 4.66 43.16
C ARG A 248 20.90 4.98 42.86
N LEU A 249 21.14 5.89 41.92
CA LEU A 249 22.40 6.65 41.96
C LEU A 249 22.23 7.69 43.07
N TYR A 250 22.85 7.41 44.21
CA TYR A 250 23.33 8.48 45.08
C TYR A 250 24.54 9.08 44.37
N LEU A 251 24.50 10.38 44.07
CA LEU A 251 25.69 11.19 43.92
C LEU A 251 25.54 12.37 44.88
N ALA A 252 26.54 12.51 45.73
CA ALA A 252 26.80 13.66 46.59
C ALA A 252 27.27 14.85 45.76
#